data_AF-A0A835F8W4-F1
#
_entry.id   AF-A0A835F8W4-F1
#
_cell.length_a   1.000
_cell.length_b   1.000
_cell.length_c   1.000
_cell.angle_alpha   90.00
_cell.angle_beta   90.00
_cell.angle_gamma   90.00
#
_symmetry.space_group_name_H-M   'P 1'
#
loop_
_entity.id
_entity.type
_entity.pdbx_description
1 polymer ?
#
loop_
_entity_poly.entity_id
_entity_poly.type
_entity_poly.pdbx_seq_one_letter_code
_entity_poly.pdbx_strand_id
1 'polypeptide(L)'
;MAPLACPEGVSFPGKVSSVAKSALKASERANRNKKTCQELAGNVRRIGDLMQSLQQQQPGIGIMEHPEMRTPLMELNETLQRAHDIVEDCSRGGCLRGLWAGGSRETRLNDVQSKITSFLLLFHIISYLDSTRLLNATNRFSIENLTENGPLFSLYKGRLDGKDVTIKKVSVFASVSGQQLPPSVSESELFKNEVRIVWELQHKNIVNLVGFCMERDNRILVYEYMQNGSLEDAILGIAFIAPEYMKEGIFSVKTDVYSFGTIVLEIISGQRWVIKLLFPGARKRRLSQQREMRRCVRVALLCIQEKPERRPDMVEVIRMLLSPKKAKTPFPRRPGYANARESSMYAGDRSTTNP
;
A
#
# COMPACT_ATOMS: atom_id res chain seq x y z
N MET A 1 29.10 -17.16 -11.33
CA MET A 1 29.81 -16.90 -10.05
C MET A 1 29.36 -17.94 -9.05
N ALA A 2 30.29 -18.71 -8.48
CA ALA A 2 29.98 -19.72 -7.47
C ALA A 2 29.41 -19.06 -6.19
N PRO A 3 28.51 -19.70 -5.43
CA PRO A 3 28.08 -19.17 -4.15
C PRO A 3 29.29 -19.10 -3.22
N LEU A 4 29.50 -17.95 -2.58
CA LEU A 4 30.42 -17.84 -1.44
C LEU A 4 29.96 -18.85 -0.37
N ALA A 5 30.61 -20.00 -0.29
CA ALA A 5 30.36 -20.99 0.75
C ALA A 5 30.68 -20.35 2.11
N CYS A 6 29.69 -20.29 2.99
CA CYS A 6 29.94 -19.95 4.38
C CYS A 6 30.73 -21.10 5.04
N PRO A 7 31.64 -20.81 5.98
CA PRO A 7 32.29 -21.85 6.79
C PRO A 7 31.23 -22.70 7.50
N GLU A 8 31.53 -23.99 7.67
CA GLU A 8 30.62 -24.98 8.27
C GLU A 8 30.02 -24.46 9.60
N GLY A 9 28.69 -24.37 9.66
CA GLY A 9 27.94 -24.00 10.86
C GLY A 9 27.42 -22.56 10.97
N VAL A 10 27.75 -21.64 10.04
CA VAL A 10 27.25 -20.24 10.08
C VAL A 10 26.21 -19.97 8.99
N SER A 11 24.96 -19.73 9.36
CA SER A 11 23.90 -19.33 8.42
C SER A 11 24.19 -17.94 7.82
N PHE A 12 23.73 -17.69 6.58
CA PHE A 12 23.93 -16.38 5.94
C PHE A 12 23.33 -15.21 6.74
N PRO A 13 22.13 -15.32 7.35
CA PRO A 13 21.67 -14.31 8.31
C PRO A 13 22.63 -14.11 9.50
N GLY A 14 23.25 -15.18 10.00
CA GLY A 14 24.28 -15.11 11.03
C GLY A 14 25.53 -14.35 10.57
N LYS A 15 25.94 -14.53 9.30
CA LYS A 15 27.01 -13.75 8.68
C LYS A 15 26.65 -12.25 8.61
N VAL A 16 25.45 -11.92 8.13
CA VAL A 16 24.96 -10.52 8.06
C VAL A 16 24.92 -9.90 9.45
N SER A 17 24.43 -10.63 10.47
CA SER A 17 24.42 -10.18 11.87
C SER A 17 25.83 -9.88 12.39
N SER A 18 26.82 -10.71 12.06
CA SER A 18 28.23 -10.50 12.44
C SER A 18 28.84 -9.25 11.79
N VAL A 19 28.58 -9.04 10.49
CA VAL A 19 29.03 -7.84 9.77
C VAL A 19 28.36 -6.58 10.34
N ALA A 20 27.05 -6.64 10.63
CA ALA A 20 26.33 -5.54 11.27
C ALA A 20 26.94 -5.19 12.65
N LYS A 21 27.23 -6.18 13.50
CA LYS A 21 27.90 -5.96 14.80
C LYS A 21 29.27 -5.30 14.66
N SER A 22 30.02 -5.65 13.62
CA SER A 22 31.33 -5.05 13.32
C SER A 22 31.18 -3.60 12.87
N ALA A 23 30.27 -3.32 11.93
CA ALA A 23 29.97 -1.97 11.44
C ALA A 23 29.44 -1.05 12.57
N LEU A 24 28.63 -1.59 13.49
CA LEU A 24 28.15 -0.87 14.67
C LEU A 24 29.30 -0.40 15.57
N LYS A 25 30.21 -1.31 15.93
CA LYS A 25 31.37 -0.99 16.76
C LYS A 25 32.27 0.07 16.11
N ALA A 26 32.47 -0.01 14.80
CA ALA A 26 33.22 1.02 14.05
C ALA A 26 32.50 2.37 14.13
N SER A 27 31.17 2.37 13.96
CA SER A 27 30.34 3.59 13.97
C SER A 27 30.31 4.29 15.32
N GLU A 28 30.31 3.53 16.41
CA GLU A 28 30.37 4.06 17.78
C GLU A 28 31.73 4.66 18.13
N ARG A 29 32.82 4.22 17.48
CA ARG A 29 34.18 4.75 17.68
C ARG A 29 34.52 5.95 16.79
N ALA A 30 33.70 6.24 15.79
CA ALA A 30 33.97 7.29 14.82
C ALA A 30 33.97 8.69 15.48
N ASN A 31 35.06 9.44 15.26
CA ASN A 31 35.23 10.78 15.83
C ASN A 31 34.88 11.92 14.84
N ARG A 32 34.69 11.60 13.56
CA ARG A 32 34.27 12.50 12.47
C ARG A 32 32.88 12.11 11.98
N ASN A 33 32.11 13.06 11.43
CA ASN A 33 30.73 12.85 10.95
C ASN A 33 29.82 12.20 12.00
N LYS A 34 29.99 12.59 13.27
CA LYS A 34 29.35 11.95 14.44
C LYS A 34 27.84 11.75 14.28
N LYS A 35 27.12 12.76 13.77
CA LYS A 35 25.66 12.67 13.57
C LYS A 35 25.29 11.55 12.59
N THR A 36 25.87 11.54 11.40
CA THR A 36 25.62 10.51 10.38
C THR A 36 26.08 9.13 10.83
N CYS A 37 27.22 9.02 11.52
CA CYS A 37 27.69 7.76 12.10
C CYS A 37 26.78 7.24 13.23
N GLN A 38 26.19 8.12 14.04
CA GLN A 38 25.20 7.75 15.06
C GLN A 38 23.89 7.27 14.44
N GLU A 39 23.40 7.95 13.41
CA GLU A 39 22.22 7.51 12.66
C GLU A 39 22.46 6.16 11.98
N LEU A 40 23.64 5.96 11.39
CA LEU A 40 24.08 4.69 10.83
C LEU A 40 24.15 3.59 11.89
N ALA A 41 24.75 3.86 13.05
CA ALA A 41 24.81 2.93 14.17
C ALA A 41 23.42 2.47 14.60
N GLY A 42 22.45 3.40 14.70
CA GLY A 42 21.06 3.08 15.02
C GLY A 42 20.43 2.12 14.01
N ASN A 43 20.64 2.37 12.72
CA ASN A 43 20.11 1.53 11.64
C ASN A 43 20.77 0.15 11.57
N VAL A 44 22.10 0.10 11.68
CA VAL A 44 22.89 -1.13 11.67
C VAL A 44 22.55 -2.01 12.88
N ARG A 45 22.32 -1.41 14.05
CA ARG A 45 21.86 -2.13 15.24
C ARG A 45 20.52 -2.83 14.99
N ARG A 46 19.53 -2.09 14.45
CA ARG A 46 18.23 -2.67 14.09
C ARG A 46 18.38 -3.85 13.14
N ILE A 47 19.19 -3.71 12.08
CA ILE A 47 19.45 -4.81 11.14
C ILE A 47 20.09 -6.01 11.86
N GLY A 48 21.09 -5.76 12.71
CA GLY A 48 21.78 -6.81 13.47
C GLY A 48 20.86 -7.60 14.39
N ASP A 49 19.99 -6.90 15.12
CA ASP A 49 18.97 -7.48 16.01
C ASP A 49 17.96 -8.31 15.21
N LEU A 50 17.51 -7.79 14.06
CA LEU A 50 16.59 -8.50 13.17
C LEU A 50 17.17 -9.80 12.60
N MET A 51 18.41 -9.74 12.11
CA MET A 51 19.11 -10.92 11.61
C MET A 51 19.30 -11.98 12.71
N GLN A 52 19.51 -11.54 13.95
CA GLN A 52 19.65 -12.43 15.10
C GLN A 52 18.31 -13.07 15.49
N SER A 53 17.20 -12.31 15.49
CA SER A 53 15.86 -12.86 15.70
C SER A 53 15.48 -13.89 14.64
N LEU A 54 15.81 -13.64 13.36
CA LEU A 54 15.62 -14.59 12.27
C LEU A 54 16.40 -15.89 12.47
N GLN A 55 17.65 -15.77 12.91
CA GLN A 55 18.48 -16.94 13.21
C GLN A 55 17.91 -17.78 14.36
N GLN A 56 17.35 -17.14 15.39
CA GLN A 56 16.81 -17.80 16.57
C GLN A 56 15.43 -18.43 16.32
N GLN A 57 14.60 -17.83 15.47
CA GLN A 57 13.25 -18.33 15.22
C GLN A 57 13.16 -19.42 14.15
N GLN A 58 14.20 -19.64 13.32
CA GLN A 58 14.08 -20.52 12.15
C GLN A 58 15.38 -21.30 11.81
N PRO A 59 15.70 -22.41 12.51
CA PRO A 59 16.85 -23.24 12.18
C PRO A 59 16.69 -24.08 10.90
N GLY A 60 15.53 -24.07 10.23
CA GLY A 60 15.22 -24.95 9.08
C GLY A 60 14.56 -24.29 7.86
N ILE A 61 14.44 -22.96 7.82
CA ILE A 61 13.85 -22.25 6.67
C ILE A 61 14.97 -21.55 5.91
N GLY A 62 15.22 -22.02 4.68
CA GLY A 62 16.18 -21.40 3.78
C GLY A 62 15.66 -20.08 3.22
N ILE A 63 15.66 -19.00 4.02
CA ILE A 63 15.40 -17.62 3.50
C ILE A 63 16.32 -17.32 2.30
N MET A 64 17.50 -17.94 2.29
CA MET A 64 18.50 -17.92 1.23
C MET A 64 18.18 -18.78 -0.02
N GLU A 65 17.23 -19.70 0.08
CA GLU A 65 16.77 -20.53 -1.05
C GLU A 65 15.87 -19.73 -2.00
N HIS A 66 15.29 -18.62 -1.53
CA HIS A 66 14.45 -17.72 -2.34
C HIS A 66 15.29 -16.61 -3.00
N PRO A 67 15.39 -16.57 -4.34
CA PRO A 67 16.17 -15.56 -5.06
C PRO A 67 15.76 -14.11 -4.74
N GLU A 68 14.47 -13.89 -4.45
CA GLU A 68 13.91 -12.57 -4.15
C GLU A 68 14.35 -12.02 -2.79
N MET A 69 14.68 -12.90 -1.84
CA MET A 69 15.21 -12.54 -0.51
C MET A 69 16.74 -12.63 -0.48
N ARG A 70 17.30 -13.58 -1.24
CA ARG A 70 18.75 -13.79 -1.38
C ARG A 70 19.44 -12.59 -1.98
N THR A 71 18.96 -12.07 -3.11
CA THR A 71 19.61 -10.94 -3.79
C THR A 71 19.66 -9.72 -2.87
N PRO A 72 18.54 -9.28 -2.26
CA PRO A 72 18.58 -8.08 -1.45
C PRO A 72 19.29 -8.31 -0.09
N LEU A 73 19.33 -9.54 0.45
CA LEU A 73 20.17 -9.88 1.61
C LEU A 73 21.68 -9.88 1.28
N MET A 74 22.05 -10.32 0.07
CA MET A 74 23.43 -10.23 -0.43
C MET A 74 23.84 -8.78 -0.61
N GLU A 75 23.01 -7.96 -1.23
CA GLU A 75 23.25 -6.52 -1.38
C GLU A 75 23.32 -5.80 -0.02
N LEU A 76 22.47 -6.19 0.94
CA LEU A 76 22.55 -5.69 2.32
C LEU A 76 23.88 -6.06 2.96
N ASN A 77 24.32 -7.31 2.85
CA ASN A 77 25.62 -7.75 3.37
C ASN A 77 26.78 -6.94 2.77
N GLU A 78 26.79 -6.75 1.45
CA GLU A 78 27.80 -5.93 0.77
C GLU A 78 27.74 -4.46 1.19
N THR A 79 26.54 -3.92 1.40
CA THR A 79 26.36 -2.53 1.84
C THR A 79 26.84 -2.33 3.27
N LEU A 80 26.56 -3.29 4.17
CA LEU A 80 27.08 -3.27 5.54
C LEU A 80 28.61 -3.40 5.59
N GLN A 81 29.20 -4.21 4.70
CA GLN A 81 30.65 -4.32 4.58
C GLN A 81 31.26 -2.98 4.11
N ARG A 82 30.66 -2.35 3.10
CA ARG A 82 31.05 -1.00 2.64
C ARG A 82 30.91 0.04 3.75
N ALA A 83 29.85 -0.05 4.56
CA ALA A 83 29.64 0.82 5.71
C ALA A 83 30.76 0.69 6.74
N HIS A 84 31.10 -0.54 7.11
CA HIS A 84 32.20 -0.83 8.02
C HIS A 84 33.50 -0.19 7.54
N ASP A 85 33.87 -0.40 6.28
CA ASP A 85 35.14 0.07 5.73
C ASP A 85 35.22 1.61 5.69
N ILE A 86 34.14 2.29 5.28
CA ILE A 86 34.06 3.76 5.26
C ILE A 86 34.20 4.35 6.68
N VAL A 87 33.63 3.67 7.67
CA VAL A 87 33.59 4.15 9.06
C VAL A 87 34.91 3.84 9.81
N GLU A 88 35.55 2.70 9.55
CA GLU A 88 36.92 2.44 10.03
C GLU A 88 37.91 3.48 9.49
N ASP A 89 37.78 3.87 8.22
CA ASP A 89 38.55 4.96 7.62
C ASP A 89 38.27 6.33 8.26
N CYS A 90 37.06 6.55 8.78
CA CYS A 90 36.74 7.73 9.56
C CYS A 90 37.44 7.73 10.93
N SER A 91 37.67 6.54 11.50
CA SER A 91 38.21 6.35 12.85
C SER A 91 39.75 6.36 12.89
N ARG A 92 40.42 5.83 11.86
CA ARG A 92 41.90 5.73 11.82
C ARG A 92 42.62 6.98 11.30
N GLY A 93 41.89 8.02 10.91
CA GLY A 93 42.49 9.20 10.27
C GLY A 93 43.20 8.90 8.93
N GLY A 94 43.02 7.69 8.39
CA GLY A 94 43.72 7.19 7.22
C GLY A 94 43.22 7.78 5.91
N CYS A 95 44.15 8.03 5.00
CA CYS A 95 43.90 8.45 3.63
C CYS A 95 44.09 7.21 2.71
N LEU A 96 43.15 6.25 2.72
CA LEU A 96 43.10 5.25 1.65
C LEU A 96 42.60 5.94 0.37
N ARG A 97 43.52 6.61 -0.34
CA ARG A 97 43.27 7.33 -1.60
C ARG A 97 43.13 6.41 -2.84
N GLY A 98 43.17 5.08 -2.69
CA GLY A 98 43.49 4.21 -3.83
C GLY A 98 42.42 3.26 -4.38
N LEU A 99 41.36 2.91 -3.64
CA LEU A 99 40.58 1.70 -3.99
C LEU A 99 39.09 1.91 -4.32
N TRP A 100 38.56 3.12 -4.19
CA TRP A 100 37.13 3.36 -4.44
C TRP A 100 36.96 4.62 -5.29
N ALA A 101 36.65 4.44 -6.56
CA ALA A 101 36.39 5.53 -7.50
C ALA A 101 35.10 6.29 -7.11
N GLY A 102 35.20 7.62 -6.95
CA GLY A 102 34.06 8.56 -6.99
C GLY A 102 33.52 9.06 -5.64
N GLY A 103 33.53 10.38 -5.45
CA GLY A 103 32.76 11.11 -4.42
C GLY A 103 33.51 11.51 -3.14
N SER A 104 33.04 12.56 -2.47
CA SER A 104 33.56 12.94 -1.15
C SER A 104 33.22 11.89 -0.09
N ARG A 105 34.01 11.81 0.99
CA ARG A 105 33.77 10.87 2.11
C ARG A 105 32.37 11.01 2.71
N GLU A 106 31.87 12.23 2.83
CA GLU A 106 30.52 12.52 3.32
C GLU A 106 29.44 12.03 2.34
N THR A 107 29.63 12.25 1.04
CA THR A 107 28.73 11.74 0.00
C THR A 107 28.63 10.21 0.04
N ARG A 108 29.76 9.53 0.23
CA ARG A 108 29.81 8.05 0.33
C ARG A 108 29.12 7.54 1.59
N LEU A 109 29.31 8.22 2.72
CA LEU A 109 28.64 7.87 3.98
C LEU A 109 27.12 8.08 3.86
N ASN A 110 26.68 9.15 3.20
CA ASN A 110 25.27 9.41 2.93
C ASN A 110 24.66 8.39 1.95
N ASP A 111 25.38 7.97 0.91
CA ASP A 111 24.94 6.90 -0.01
C ASP A 111 24.71 5.58 0.72
N VAL A 112 25.66 5.16 1.54
CA VAL A 112 25.54 3.95 2.36
C VAL A 112 24.41 4.09 3.38
N GLN A 113 24.30 5.24 4.05
CA GLN A 113 23.22 5.52 4.97
C GLN A 113 21.85 5.43 4.28
N SER A 114 21.73 5.98 3.08
CA SER A 114 20.52 5.92 2.26
C SER A 114 20.19 4.48 1.85
N LYS A 115 21.19 3.69 1.42
CA LYS A 115 20.99 2.28 1.04
C LYS A 115 20.60 1.42 2.24
N ILE A 116 21.26 1.59 3.39
CA ILE A 116 20.92 0.88 4.62
C ILE A 116 19.52 1.27 5.11
N THR A 117 19.17 2.56 5.03
CA THR A 117 17.81 3.03 5.34
C THR A 117 16.80 2.44 4.35
N SER A 118 17.13 2.38 3.06
CA SER A 118 16.31 1.72 2.05
C SER A 118 16.16 0.23 2.33
N PHE A 119 17.18 -0.48 2.78
CA PHE A 119 17.05 -1.87 3.21
C PHE A 119 16.18 -2.01 4.45
N LEU A 120 16.23 -1.08 5.40
CA LEU A 120 15.25 -1.06 6.48
C LEU A 120 13.83 -0.85 5.93
N LEU A 121 13.63 0.00 4.94
CA LEU A 121 12.32 0.20 4.30
C LEU A 121 11.88 -1.02 3.47
N LEU A 122 12.81 -1.74 2.83
CA LEU A 122 12.57 -2.90 1.96
C LEU A 122 12.50 -4.23 2.76
N PHE A 123 13.17 -4.32 3.92
CA PHE A 123 13.34 -5.51 4.75
C PHE A 123 12.97 -5.29 6.22
N HIS A 124 11.73 -4.88 6.49
CA HIS A 124 11.15 -5.32 7.76
C HIS A 124 10.78 -6.80 7.64
N ILE A 125 11.78 -7.67 7.77
CA ILE A 125 11.60 -9.11 7.93
C ILE A 125 10.71 -9.44 9.14
N ILE A 126 10.52 -8.48 10.06
CA ILE A 126 9.50 -8.50 11.13
C ILE A 126 8.09 -8.82 10.59
N SER A 127 7.81 -8.40 9.37
CA SER A 127 6.51 -8.57 8.71
C SER A 127 6.47 -9.77 7.76
N TYR A 128 7.59 -10.47 7.53
CA TYR A 128 7.56 -11.71 6.74
C TYR A 128 6.91 -12.83 7.57
N LEU A 129 5.81 -13.36 7.07
CA LEU A 129 5.08 -14.45 7.70
C LEU A 129 5.33 -15.72 6.89
N ASP A 130 5.80 -16.77 7.57
CA ASP A 130 5.92 -18.06 6.92
C ASP A 130 4.54 -18.67 6.63
N SER A 131 4.48 -19.53 5.60
CA SER A 131 3.22 -20.15 5.21
C SER A 131 2.61 -21.01 6.32
N THR A 132 3.43 -21.58 7.21
CA THR A 132 2.94 -22.42 8.32
C THR A 132 2.15 -21.60 9.33
N ARG A 133 2.65 -20.42 9.71
CA ARG A 133 1.95 -19.45 10.56
C ARG A 133 0.64 -19.02 9.93
N LEU A 134 0.63 -18.74 8.63
CA LEU A 134 -0.60 -18.34 7.91
C LEU A 134 -1.61 -19.48 7.77
N LEU A 135 -1.16 -20.70 7.52
CA LEU A 135 -1.99 -21.90 7.50
C LEU A 135 -2.64 -22.11 8.87
N ASN A 136 -1.89 -21.97 9.96
CA ASN A 136 -2.44 -22.08 11.30
C ASN A 136 -3.44 -20.95 11.59
N ALA A 137 -3.10 -19.70 11.22
CA ALA A 137 -3.95 -18.53 11.45
C ALA A 137 -5.29 -18.59 10.72
N THR A 138 -5.37 -19.31 9.60
CA THR A 138 -6.57 -19.39 8.73
C THR A 138 -7.27 -20.74 8.77
N ASN A 139 -6.84 -21.67 9.63
CA ASN A 139 -7.26 -23.07 9.56
C ASN A 139 -7.12 -23.64 8.13
N ARG A 140 -5.92 -23.49 7.56
CA ARG A 140 -5.52 -23.93 6.22
C ARG A 140 -6.37 -23.29 5.10
N PHE A 141 -6.67 -22.00 5.22
CA PHE A 141 -7.54 -21.26 4.30
C PHE A 141 -8.93 -21.92 4.15
N SER A 142 -9.50 -22.38 5.27
CA SER A 142 -10.86 -22.93 5.29
C SER A 142 -11.87 -21.96 4.67
N ILE A 143 -12.83 -22.50 3.93
CA ILE A 143 -13.93 -21.72 3.34
C ILE A 143 -14.78 -21.01 4.41
N GLU A 144 -14.82 -21.54 5.63
CA GLU A 144 -15.49 -20.90 6.77
C GLU A 144 -14.88 -19.56 7.15
N ASN A 145 -13.59 -19.37 6.83
CA ASN A 145 -12.84 -18.14 7.08
C ASN A 145 -12.82 -17.22 5.86
N LEU A 146 -13.38 -17.63 4.72
CA LEU A 146 -13.43 -16.83 3.49
C LEU A 146 -14.45 -15.69 3.66
N THR A 147 -13.96 -14.45 3.59
CA THR A 147 -14.82 -13.26 3.67
C THR A 147 -15.16 -12.70 2.31
N GLU A 148 -14.26 -12.83 1.33
CA GLU A 148 -14.47 -12.35 -0.04
C GLU A 148 -13.77 -13.27 -1.04
N ASN A 149 -14.39 -13.50 -2.19
CA ASN A 149 -13.78 -14.24 -3.29
C ASN A 149 -13.92 -13.44 -4.59
N GLY A 150 -12.82 -12.81 -5.00
CA GLY A 150 -12.75 -12.00 -6.21
C GLY A 150 -11.86 -12.64 -7.29
N PRO A 151 -11.85 -12.07 -8.50
CA PRO A 151 -11.06 -12.57 -9.62
C PRO A 151 -9.55 -12.42 -9.42
N LEU A 152 -9.11 -11.41 -8.65
CA LEU A 152 -7.69 -11.11 -8.43
C LEU A 152 -7.19 -11.55 -7.05
N PHE A 153 -8.08 -11.71 -6.08
CA PHE A 153 -7.73 -12.08 -4.72
C PHE A 153 -8.90 -12.74 -3.99
N SER A 154 -8.56 -13.46 -2.93
CA SER A 154 -9.51 -13.95 -1.94
C SER A 154 -9.13 -13.36 -0.57
N LEU A 155 -10.12 -12.89 0.17
CA LEU A 155 -9.94 -12.39 1.54
C LEU A 155 -10.38 -13.45 2.55
N TYR A 156 -9.56 -13.63 3.58
CA TYR A 156 -9.84 -14.51 4.70
C TYR A 156 -9.75 -13.75 6.02
N LYS A 157 -10.59 -14.11 6.98
CA LYS A 157 -10.38 -13.79 8.38
C LYS A 157 -9.38 -14.79 8.96
N GLY A 158 -8.42 -14.31 9.73
CA GLY A 158 -7.50 -15.16 10.47
C GLY A 158 -7.21 -14.65 11.86
N ARG A 159 -6.46 -15.44 12.63
CA ARG A 159 -5.96 -15.06 13.95
C ARG A 159 -4.46 -15.27 14.04
N LEU A 160 -3.70 -14.18 14.19
CA LEU A 160 -2.25 -14.20 14.31
C LEU A 160 -1.82 -13.63 15.65
N ASP A 161 -1.04 -14.38 16.41
CA ASP A 161 -0.54 -14.00 17.74
C ASP A 161 -1.64 -13.48 18.68
N GLY A 162 -2.82 -14.13 18.63
CA GLY A 162 -4.00 -13.80 19.43
C GLY A 162 -4.87 -12.65 18.89
N LYS A 163 -4.42 -11.95 17.85
CA LYS A 163 -5.14 -10.83 17.22
C LYS A 163 -5.85 -11.26 15.94
N ASP A 164 -7.04 -10.71 15.72
CA ASP A 164 -7.75 -10.89 14.45
C ASP A 164 -7.00 -10.14 13.34
N VAL A 165 -6.86 -10.77 12.18
CA VAL A 165 -6.22 -10.21 10.98
C VAL A 165 -7.07 -10.47 9.73
N THR A 166 -6.92 -9.62 8.72
CA THR A 166 -7.46 -9.84 7.37
C THR A 166 -6.34 -10.31 6.46
N ILE A 167 -6.54 -11.42 5.76
CA ILE A 167 -5.53 -12.06 4.93
C ILE A 167 -5.99 -12.00 3.48
N LYS A 168 -5.29 -11.20 2.66
CA LYS A 168 -5.52 -11.06 1.23
C LYS A 168 -4.57 -11.98 0.48
N LYS A 169 -5.09 -13.09 -0.02
CA LYS A 169 -4.35 -14.03 -0.87
C LYS A 169 -4.57 -13.64 -2.32
N VAL A 170 -3.51 -13.28 -3.02
CA VAL A 170 -3.58 -13.03 -4.47
C VAL A 170 -3.94 -14.35 -5.16
N SER A 171 -4.97 -14.29 -6.00
CA SER A 171 -5.52 -15.47 -6.64
C SER A 171 -4.72 -15.78 -7.90
N VAL A 172 -4.15 -16.99 -7.97
CA VAL A 172 -3.52 -17.54 -9.18
C VAL A 172 -4.58 -18.01 -10.21
N PHE A 173 -5.88 -17.97 -9.84
CA PHE A 173 -6.99 -18.52 -10.62
C PHE A 173 -7.38 -17.71 -11.88
N ALA A 174 -6.66 -16.65 -12.25
CA ALA A 174 -6.72 -16.08 -13.59
C ALA A 174 -6.43 -17.14 -14.70
N SER A 175 -5.82 -18.26 -14.33
CA SER A 175 -5.51 -19.39 -15.22
C SER A 175 -6.63 -20.45 -15.37
N VAL A 176 -7.72 -20.40 -14.57
CA VAL A 176 -8.80 -21.42 -14.62
C VAL A 176 -10.11 -20.89 -15.22
N SER A 177 -10.35 -19.57 -15.17
CA SER A 177 -11.56 -18.93 -15.74
C SER A 177 -11.36 -18.37 -17.15
N GLY A 178 -10.17 -18.51 -17.74
CA GLY A 178 -9.84 -17.92 -19.05
C GLY A 178 -9.72 -16.39 -19.05
N GLN A 179 -9.89 -15.72 -17.91
CA GLN A 179 -9.58 -14.30 -17.74
C GLN A 179 -8.10 -14.14 -17.38
N GLN A 180 -7.25 -14.16 -18.41
CA GLN A 180 -5.86 -13.80 -18.25
C GLN A 180 -5.74 -12.30 -18.01
N LEU A 181 -4.95 -11.91 -17.01
CA LEU A 181 -4.49 -10.53 -16.87
C LEU A 181 -3.84 -10.08 -18.19
N PRO A 182 -3.90 -8.78 -18.54
CA PRO A 182 -3.19 -8.27 -19.70
C PRO A 182 -1.72 -8.73 -19.68
N PRO A 183 -1.12 -9.12 -20.82
CA PRO A 183 0.25 -9.66 -20.87
C PRO A 183 1.32 -8.73 -20.26
N SER A 184 1.01 -7.45 -20.11
CA SER A 184 1.86 -6.42 -19.53
C SER A 184 1.86 -6.36 -18.00
N VAL A 185 0.99 -7.12 -17.31
CA VAL A 185 0.79 -7.01 -15.86
C VAL A 185 1.28 -8.27 -15.16
N SER A 186 2.33 -8.14 -14.36
CA SER A 186 2.84 -9.21 -13.50
C SER A 186 2.19 -9.13 -12.11
N GLU A 187 1.50 -10.21 -11.69
CA GLU A 187 0.93 -10.33 -10.34
C GLU A 187 1.98 -10.14 -9.24
N SER A 188 3.20 -10.62 -9.50
CA SER A 188 4.35 -10.44 -8.61
C SER A 188 4.70 -8.96 -8.45
N GLU A 189 4.64 -8.18 -9.54
CA GLU A 189 4.89 -6.74 -9.49
C GLU A 189 3.76 -5.97 -8.83
N LEU A 190 2.49 -6.35 -9.04
CA LEU A 190 1.36 -5.78 -8.31
C LEU A 190 1.50 -6.00 -6.79
N PHE A 191 1.82 -7.23 -6.38
CA PHE A 191 2.05 -7.56 -4.98
C PHE A 191 3.20 -6.73 -4.40
N LYS A 192 4.35 -6.68 -5.07
CA LYS A 192 5.52 -5.89 -4.62
C LYS A 192 5.19 -4.41 -4.51
N ASN A 193 4.43 -3.87 -5.45
CA ASN A 193 3.98 -2.49 -5.41
C ASN A 193 3.07 -2.22 -4.21
N GLU A 194 2.10 -3.10 -3.94
CA GLU A 194 1.20 -2.95 -2.79
C GLU A 194 1.97 -3.02 -1.47
N VAL A 195 2.88 -3.99 -1.31
CA VAL A 195 3.77 -4.07 -0.13
C VAL A 195 4.54 -2.76 0.06
N ARG A 196 5.19 -2.27 -1.00
CA ARG A 196 5.98 -1.03 -0.94
C ARG A 196 5.13 0.18 -0.56
N ILE A 197 4.03 0.40 -1.26
CA ILE A 197 3.19 1.60 -1.10
C ILE A 197 2.52 1.61 0.27
N VAL A 198 1.88 0.51 0.67
CA VAL A 198 1.13 0.48 1.93
C VAL A 198 2.09 0.58 3.12
N TRP A 199 3.28 -0.01 3.03
CA TRP A 199 4.28 0.09 4.08
C TRP A 199 4.73 1.53 4.32
N GLU A 200 4.91 2.32 3.25
CA GLU A 200 5.27 3.74 3.34
C GLU A 200 4.13 4.62 3.89
N LEU A 201 2.88 4.16 3.78
CA LEU A 201 1.69 4.93 4.12
C LEU A 201 1.10 4.56 5.49
N GLN A 202 1.80 4.95 6.56
CA GLN A 202 1.31 4.78 7.94
C GLN A 202 0.42 5.95 8.37
N HIS A 203 -0.91 5.76 8.30
CA HIS A 203 -1.87 6.79 8.71
C HIS A 203 -3.13 6.17 9.31
N LYS A 204 -3.75 6.82 10.30
CA LYS A 204 -4.97 6.34 10.99
C LYS A 204 -6.20 6.09 10.08
N ASN A 205 -6.15 6.52 8.82
CA ASN A 205 -7.21 6.34 7.83
C ASN A 205 -6.75 5.48 6.64
N ILE A 206 -5.64 4.76 6.78
CA ILE A 206 -5.12 3.77 5.84
C ILE A 206 -4.94 2.47 6.64
N VAL A 207 -5.45 1.36 6.12
CA VAL A 207 -5.41 0.06 6.82
C VAL A 207 -3.95 -0.38 6.96
N ASN A 208 -3.55 -0.71 8.18
CA ASN A 208 -2.16 -1.05 8.45
C ASN A 208 -1.81 -2.46 7.95
N LEU A 209 -0.68 -2.56 7.25
CA LEU A 209 -0.08 -3.84 6.89
C LEU A 209 0.63 -4.41 8.12
N VAL A 210 0.20 -5.58 8.56
CA VAL A 210 0.82 -6.35 9.65
C VAL A 210 2.00 -7.15 9.10
N GLY A 211 1.78 -7.81 7.96
CA GLY A 211 2.76 -8.71 7.38
C GLY A 211 2.46 -9.12 5.95
N PHE A 212 3.35 -9.89 5.35
CA PHE A 212 3.17 -10.49 4.05
C PHE A 212 3.92 -11.83 3.96
N CYS A 213 3.49 -12.70 3.05
CA CYS A 213 4.16 -13.95 2.73
C CYS A 213 4.44 -14.00 1.23
N MET A 214 5.69 -14.32 0.91
CA MET A 214 6.16 -14.61 -0.44
C MET A 214 6.92 -15.94 -0.37
N GLU A 215 6.20 -17.05 -0.58
CA GLU A 215 6.76 -18.40 -0.56
C GLU A 215 6.26 -19.19 -1.77
N ARG A 216 7.18 -19.64 -2.64
CA ARG A 216 6.84 -20.33 -3.90
C ARG A 216 5.84 -19.47 -4.70
N ASP A 217 4.64 -19.97 -4.94
CA ASP A 217 3.56 -19.27 -5.65
C ASP A 217 2.62 -18.49 -4.71
N ASN A 218 2.82 -18.56 -3.39
CA ASN A 218 2.02 -17.80 -2.46
C ASN A 218 2.42 -16.32 -2.49
N ARG A 219 1.43 -15.46 -2.71
CA ARG A 219 1.52 -14.00 -2.57
C ARG A 219 0.39 -13.57 -1.66
N ILE A 220 0.71 -13.33 -0.39
CA ILE A 220 -0.28 -13.08 0.65
C ILE A 220 0.08 -11.81 1.41
N LEU A 221 -0.90 -10.93 1.59
CA LEU A 221 -0.82 -9.73 2.42
C LEU A 221 -1.66 -9.94 3.68
N VAL A 222 -1.16 -9.48 4.82
CA VAL A 222 -1.84 -9.58 6.11
C VAL A 222 -2.02 -8.18 6.68
N TYR A 223 -3.27 -7.79 6.81
CA TYR A 223 -3.71 -6.50 7.31
C TYR A 223 -4.30 -6.64 8.71
N GLU A 224 -4.37 -5.52 9.43
CA GLU A 224 -5.21 -5.47 10.62
C GLU A 224 -6.68 -5.77 10.27
N TYR A 225 -7.39 -6.41 11.20
CA TYR A 225 -8.77 -6.78 10.96
C TYR A 225 -9.73 -5.60 11.10
N MET A 226 -10.52 -5.36 10.06
CA MET A 226 -11.56 -4.34 10.03
C MET A 226 -12.89 -4.94 10.52
N GLN A 227 -13.20 -4.74 11.80
CA GLN A 227 -14.36 -5.35 12.47
C GLN A 227 -15.72 -5.06 11.81
N ASN A 228 -15.84 -3.92 11.12
CA ASN A 228 -17.08 -3.50 10.47
C ASN A 228 -17.14 -3.86 8.98
N GLY A 229 -16.19 -4.65 8.48
CA GLY A 229 -16.15 -5.07 7.07
C GLY A 229 -15.89 -3.92 6.09
N SER A 230 -16.13 -4.19 4.81
CA SER A 230 -15.98 -3.19 3.76
C SER A 230 -17.18 -2.24 3.73
N LEU A 231 -16.96 -1.01 3.26
CA LEU A 231 -18.08 -0.12 2.96
C LEU A 231 -18.93 -0.65 1.79
N GLU A 232 -18.34 -1.49 0.94
CA GLU A 232 -18.98 -2.05 -0.25
C GLU A 232 -20.19 -2.91 0.11
N ASP A 233 -19.99 -3.79 1.08
CA ASP A 233 -21.04 -4.67 1.62
C ASP A 233 -22.21 -3.86 2.20
N ALA A 234 -21.93 -2.66 2.72
CA ALA A 234 -22.90 -1.85 3.42
C ALA A 234 -23.78 -1.00 2.50
N ILE A 235 -23.21 -0.33 1.49
CA ILE A 235 -23.93 0.74 0.76
C ILE A 235 -23.54 0.94 -0.72
N LEU A 236 -22.48 0.31 -1.23
CA LEU A 236 -21.91 0.67 -2.53
C LEU A 236 -22.53 -0.09 -3.72
N GLY A 237 -22.57 0.56 -4.88
CA GLY A 237 -22.90 -0.04 -6.20
C GLY A 237 -21.96 0.49 -7.31
N ILE A 238 -22.10 0.01 -8.56
CA ILE A 238 -21.15 0.18 -9.71
C ILE A 238 -20.73 1.64 -10.06
N ALA A 239 -21.24 2.68 -9.40
CA ALA A 239 -21.16 4.08 -9.81
C ALA A 239 -19.92 4.88 -9.32
N PHE A 240 -18.77 4.24 -9.05
CA PHE A 240 -17.56 4.98 -8.63
C PHE A 240 -16.70 5.48 -9.78
N ILE A 241 -16.90 4.95 -10.98
CA ILE A 241 -15.98 5.16 -12.08
C ILE A 241 -16.23 6.52 -12.74
N ALA A 242 -15.17 7.33 -12.83
CA ALA A 242 -15.22 8.62 -13.51
C ALA A 242 -15.51 8.46 -15.02
N PRO A 243 -16.29 9.38 -15.64
CA PRO A 243 -16.70 9.25 -17.04
C PRO A 243 -15.54 9.15 -18.03
N GLU A 244 -14.48 9.94 -17.83
CA GLU A 244 -13.29 9.94 -18.68
C GLU A 244 -12.47 8.65 -18.55
N TYR A 245 -12.49 8.01 -17.37
CA TYR A 245 -11.88 6.70 -17.21
C TYR A 245 -12.69 5.63 -17.95
N MET A 246 -14.02 5.67 -17.80
CA MET A 246 -14.92 4.71 -18.45
C MET A 246 -14.90 4.83 -19.98
N LYS A 247 -14.86 6.05 -20.52
CA LYS A 247 -14.96 6.32 -21.96
C LYS A 247 -13.60 6.26 -22.66
N GLU A 248 -12.56 6.78 -22.01
CA GLU A 248 -11.26 7.06 -22.65
C GLU A 248 -10.09 6.33 -21.97
N GLY A 249 -10.32 5.65 -20.85
CA GLY A 249 -9.27 4.98 -20.08
C GLY A 249 -8.31 5.95 -19.36
N ILE A 250 -8.68 7.23 -19.25
CA ILE A 250 -7.83 8.25 -18.64
C ILE A 250 -7.94 8.16 -17.12
N PHE A 251 -6.82 7.88 -16.46
CA PHE A 251 -6.70 7.90 -15.00
C PHE A 251 -5.97 9.17 -14.54
N SER A 252 -6.40 9.76 -13.43
CA SER A 252 -5.73 10.94 -12.85
C SER A 252 -6.12 11.14 -11.38
N VAL A 253 -5.48 12.08 -10.68
CA VAL A 253 -5.94 12.48 -9.34
C VAL A 253 -7.41 12.95 -9.32
N LYS A 254 -7.95 13.39 -10.46
CA LYS A 254 -9.35 13.83 -10.58
C LYS A 254 -10.34 12.68 -10.71
N THR A 255 -9.91 11.50 -11.16
CA THR A 255 -10.76 10.31 -11.15
C THR A 255 -11.01 9.86 -9.71
N ASP A 256 -10.00 9.95 -8.84
CA ASP A 256 -10.14 9.64 -7.41
C ASP A 256 -11.07 10.63 -6.68
N VAL A 257 -10.98 11.92 -7.04
CA VAL A 257 -11.92 12.94 -6.51
C VAL A 257 -13.35 12.59 -6.89
N TYR A 258 -13.60 12.14 -8.13
CA TYR A 258 -14.93 11.73 -8.56
C TYR A 258 -15.45 10.54 -7.74
N SER A 259 -14.64 9.48 -7.62
CA SER A 259 -14.95 8.29 -6.81
C SER A 259 -15.26 8.65 -5.35
N PHE A 260 -14.49 9.57 -4.76
CA PHE A 260 -14.76 10.06 -3.41
C PHE A 260 -16.14 10.73 -3.32
N GLY A 261 -16.49 11.56 -4.29
CA GLY A 261 -17.79 12.24 -4.34
C GLY A 261 -18.97 11.28 -4.39
N THR A 262 -18.88 10.23 -5.20
CA THR A 262 -19.94 9.21 -5.32
C THR A 262 -20.08 8.41 -4.02
N ILE A 263 -18.96 8.00 -3.40
CA ILE A 263 -18.96 7.34 -2.07
C ILE A 263 -19.63 8.22 -1.00
N VAL A 264 -19.28 9.51 -0.92
CA VAL A 264 -19.88 10.42 0.07
C VAL A 264 -21.38 10.52 -0.12
N LEU A 265 -21.84 10.59 -1.35
CA LEU A 265 -23.26 10.66 -1.66
C LEU A 265 -23.99 9.38 -1.25
N GLU A 266 -23.39 8.20 -1.45
CA GLU A 266 -23.93 6.92 -1.01
C GLU A 266 -23.98 6.78 0.51
N ILE A 267 -22.95 7.25 1.22
CA ILE A 267 -22.95 7.31 2.69
C ILE A 267 -24.12 8.16 3.18
N ILE A 268 -24.35 9.32 2.54
CA ILE A 268 -25.40 10.27 2.90
C ILE A 268 -26.80 9.70 2.66
N SER A 269 -27.02 9.06 1.51
CA SER A 269 -28.32 8.45 1.18
C SER A 269 -28.60 7.21 2.04
N GLY A 270 -27.55 6.51 2.50
CA GLY A 270 -27.67 5.20 3.13
C GLY A 270 -28.26 4.15 2.19
N GLN A 271 -28.16 4.37 0.87
CA GLN A 271 -28.75 3.53 -0.18
C GLN A 271 -27.89 3.59 -1.44
N ARG A 272 -27.77 2.46 -2.17
CA ARG A 272 -27.12 2.36 -3.48
C ARG A 272 -27.67 3.42 -4.44
N TRP A 273 -26.84 4.36 -4.90
CA TRP A 273 -27.30 5.66 -5.43
C TRP A 273 -28.12 5.60 -6.72
N VAL A 274 -27.97 4.53 -7.50
CA VAL A 274 -28.68 4.33 -8.77
C VAL A 274 -30.21 4.29 -8.58
N ILE A 275 -30.71 3.90 -7.40
CA ILE A 275 -32.14 3.63 -7.18
C ILE A 275 -32.97 4.91 -6.94
N LYS A 276 -32.38 6.04 -6.50
CA LYS A 276 -33.16 7.27 -6.19
C LYS A 276 -33.26 8.31 -7.29
N LEU A 277 -32.48 8.22 -8.37
CA LEU A 277 -32.82 8.97 -9.58
C LEU A 277 -34.19 8.52 -10.14
N LEU A 278 -34.61 7.30 -9.78
CA LEU A 278 -35.89 6.68 -10.15
C LEU A 278 -37.00 6.87 -9.10
N PHE A 279 -36.72 7.00 -7.79
CA PHE A 279 -37.77 7.10 -6.75
C PHE A 279 -37.49 8.07 -5.59
N PRO A 280 -38.12 9.26 -5.55
CA PRO A 280 -37.94 10.22 -4.45
C PRO A 280 -38.84 9.88 -3.25
N GLY A 281 -38.24 9.43 -2.14
CA GLY A 281 -38.90 9.33 -0.83
C GLY A 281 -37.91 9.58 0.30
N ALA A 282 -38.02 10.71 1.01
CA ALA A 282 -37.09 11.10 2.07
C ALA A 282 -37.71 10.94 3.48
N ARG A 283 -37.03 10.21 4.37
CA ARG A 283 -37.32 10.23 5.82
C ARG A 283 -36.86 11.57 6.41
N LYS A 284 -37.71 12.23 7.22
CA LYS A 284 -37.36 13.46 7.96
C LYS A 284 -36.29 13.18 9.02
N ARG A 285 -35.19 13.94 9.02
CA ARG A 285 -34.11 13.92 10.03
C ARG A 285 -33.92 15.31 10.68
N ARG A 286 -33.35 15.33 11.90
CA ARG A 286 -33.15 16.52 12.78
C ARG A 286 -32.41 17.67 12.08
N LEU A 287 -32.78 18.91 12.41
CA LEU A 287 -32.34 20.17 11.78
C LEU A 287 -30.82 20.47 11.84
N SER A 288 -30.13 20.14 12.93
CA SER A 288 -28.68 20.39 13.08
C SER A 288 -27.85 19.54 12.11
N GLN A 289 -28.20 18.27 11.96
CA GLN A 289 -27.62 17.36 10.96
C GLN A 289 -27.87 17.84 9.53
N GLN A 290 -28.93 18.60 9.26
CA GLN A 290 -29.23 19.07 7.90
C GLN A 290 -28.20 20.07 7.36
N ARG A 291 -27.55 20.88 8.21
CA ARG A 291 -26.61 21.91 7.75
C ARG A 291 -25.27 21.30 7.33
N GLU A 292 -24.77 20.36 8.12
CA GLU A 292 -23.59 19.54 7.79
C GLU A 292 -23.89 18.63 6.61
N MET A 293 -25.07 18.01 6.57
CA MET A 293 -25.50 17.19 5.46
C MET A 293 -25.55 17.95 4.13
N ARG A 294 -26.19 19.13 4.11
CA ARG A 294 -26.23 20.00 2.91
C ARG A 294 -24.83 20.37 2.45
N ARG A 295 -23.88 20.53 3.36
CA ARG A 295 -22.47 20.80 3.03
C ARG A 295 -21.82 19.58 2.39
N CYS A 296 -21.93 18.39 2.99
CA CYS A 296 -21.35 17.17 2.44
C CYS A 296 -21.93 16.86 1.05
N VAL A 297 -23.25 17.01 0.87
CA VAL A 297 -23.89 16.90 -0.45
C VAL A 297 -23.31 17.90 -1.44
N ARG A 298 -23.16 19.17 -1.05
CA ARG A 298 -22.60 20.21 -1.93
C ARG A 298 -21.16 19.91 -2.33
N VAL A 299 -20.31 19.49 -1.40
CA VAL A 299 -18.91 19.11 -1.66
C VAL A 299 -18.87 17.91 -2.60
N ALA A 300 -19.68 16.89 -2.34
CA ALA A 300 -19.72 15.71 -3.18
C ALA A 300 -20.21 16.00 -4.60
N LEU A 301 -21.19 16.91 -4.76
CA LEU A 301 -21.63 17.41 -6.07
C LEU A 301 -20.55 18.19 -6.82
N LEU A 302 -19.60 18.83 -6.11
CA LEU A 302 -18.42 19.44 -6.73
C LEU A 302 -17.42 18.37 -7.18
N CYS A 303 -17.28 17.28 -6.43
CA CYS A 303 -16.41 16.16 -6.76
C CYS A 303 -16.87 15.41 -8.03
N ILE A 304 -18.17 15.24 -8.24
CA ILE A 304 -18.72 14.42 -9.35
C ILE A 304 -19.00 15.22 -10.65
N GLN A 305 -18.38 16.38 -10.82
CA GLN A 305 -18.55 17.18 -12.04
C GLN A 305 -18.07 16.40 -13.28
N GLU A 306 -18.79 16.51 -14.40
CA GLU A 306 -18.45 15.79 -15.65
C GLU A 306 -17.01 16.08 -16.09
N LYS A 307 -16.64 17.37 -16.12
CA LYS A 307 -15.29 17.80 -16.53
C LYS A 307 -14.29 17.69 -15.37
N PRO A 308 -13.14 16.99 -15.53
CA PRO A 308 -12.14 16.82 -14.47
C PRO A 308 -11.62 18.14 -13.89
N GLU A 309 -11.45 19.16 -14.72
CA GLU A 309 -10.89 20.48 -14.34
C GLU A 309 -11.83 21.25 -13.41
N ARG A 310 -13.12 20.89 -13.37
CA ARG A 310 -14.12 21.52 -12.49
C ARG A 310 -14.21 20.88 -11.12
N ARG A 311 -13.56 19.73 -10.92
CA ARG A 311 -13.52 19.03 -9.64
C ARG A 311 -12.46 19.69 -8.76
N PRO A 312 -12.72 19.90 -7.46
CA PRO A 312 -11.72 20.44 -6.53
C PRO A 312 -10.55 19.46 -6.35
N ASP A 313 -9.44 19.92 -5.77
CA ASP A 313 -8.39 19.02 -5.30
C ASP A 313 -8.75 18.43 -3.94
N MET A 314 -8.24 17.25 -3.60
CA MET A 314 -8.56 16.59 -2.32
C MET A 314 -8.23 17.45 -1.09
N VAL A 315 -7.17 18.27 -1.15
CA VAL A 315 -6.83 19.23 -0.09
C VAL A 315 -7.96 20.25 0.11
N GLU A 316 -8.58 20.71 -0.98
CA GLU A 316 -9.72 21.61 -0.93
C GLU A 316 -10.98 20.91 -0.44
N VAL A 317 -11.24 19.68 -0.88
CA VAL A 317 -12.34 18.83 -0.39
C VAL A 317 -12.27 18.69 1.13
N ILE A 318 -11.11 18.30 1.67
CA ILE A 318 -10.88 18.14 3.11
C ILE A 318 -11.10 19.48 3.83
N ARG A 319 -10.60 20.59 3.27
CA ARG A 319 -10.80 21.93 3.84
C ARG A 319 -12.27 22.32 3.89
N MET A 320 -13.04 22.04 2.83
CA MET A 320 -14.48 22.32 2.77
C MET A 320 -15.28 21.47 3.76
N LEU A 321 -14.88 20.22 4.00
CA LEU A 321 -15.54 19.31 4.94
C LEU A 321 -15.19 19.64 6.40
N LEU A 322 -13.90 19.80 6.73
CA LEU A 322 -13.42 19.90 8.11
C LEU A 322 -13.27 21.34 8.62
N SER A 323 -13.08 22.32 7.74
CA SER A 323 -12.84 23.73 8.10
C SER A 323 -13.86 24.71 7.48
N PRO A 324 -15.16 24.49 7.69
CA PRO A 324 -16.22 25.16 6.93
C PRO A 324 -16.35 26.66 7.20
N LYS A 325 -15.87 27.15 8.35
CA LYS A 325 -15.89 28.59 8.67
C LYS A 325 -14.84 29.38 7.89
N LYS A 326 -13.82 28.70 7.34
CA LYS A 326 -12.70 29.30 6.61
C LYS A 326 -12.77 29.06 5.10
N ALA A 327 -13.60 28.12 4.65
CA ALA A 327 -13.71 27.73 3.25
C ALA A 327 -14.99 28.30 2.60
N LYS A 328 -14.83 29.06 1.50
CA LYS A 328 -15.96 29.38 0.63
C LYS A 328 -16.26 28.14 -0.21
N THR A 329 -17.47 27.58 -0.10
CA THR A 329 -17.90 26.44 -0.93
C THR A 329 -18.63 26.97 -2.17
N PRO A 330 -18.12 26.76 -3.40
CA PRO A 330 -18.79 27.20 -4.62
C PRO A 330 -20.05 26.35 -4.88
N PHE A 331 -20.98 26.86 -5.70
CA PHE A 331 -22.16 26.09 -6.08
C PHE A 331 -21.78 25.13 -7.22
N PRO A 332 -22.11 23.82 -7.13
CA PRO A 332 -21.80 22.88 -8.20
C PRO A 332 -22.56 23.25 -9.47
N ARG A 333 -21.95 23.03 -10.63
CA ARG A 333 -22.68 23.11 -11.91
C ARG A 333 -23.56 21.88 -12.06
N ARG A 334 -24.59 21.96 -12.93
CA ARG A 334 -25.46 20.82 -13.22
C ARG A 334 -24.61 19.64 -13.71
N PRO A 335 -24.77 18.43 -13.13
CA PRO A 335 -24.06 17.25 -13.60
C PRO A 335 -24.50 16.86 -15.03
N GLY A 336 -23.60 16.24 -15.82
CA GLY A 336 -23.87 15.89 -17.22
C GLY A 336 -25.09 14.99 -17.42
N TYR A 337 -25.36 14.08 -16.48
CA TYR A 337 -26.52 13.17 -16.50
C TYR A 337 -27.88 13.87 -16.29
N ALA A 338 -27.92 15.13 -15.86
CA ALA A 338 -29.17 15.89 -15.80
C ALA A 338 -29.76 16.18 -17.20
N ASN A 339 -28.92 16.23 -18.23
CA ASN A 339 -29.33 16.55 -19.60
C ASN A 339 -29.87 15.30 -20.36
N ALA A 340 -29.54 14.08 -19.92
CA ALA A 340 -30.02 12.85 -20.54
C ALA A 340 -31.55 12.67 -20.43
N ARG A 341 -32.17 13.29 -19.41
CA ARG A 341 -33.63 13.29 -19.23
C ARG A 341 -34.38 14.18 -20.23
N GLU A 342 -33.73 15.18 -20.82
CA GLU A 342 -34.39 16.06 -21.80
C GLU A 342 -34.39 15.47 -23.21
N SER A 343 -33.39 14.64 -23.55
CA SER A 343 -33.28 14.03 -24.89
C SER A 343 -34.15 12.80 -25.10
N SER A 344 -34.52 12.06 -24.03
CA SER A 344 -35.34 10.84 -24.18
C SER A 344 -36.85 11.07 -24.14
N MET A 345 -37.31 12.30 -23.84
CA MET A 345 -38.74 12.62 -23.70
C MET A 345 -39.36 13.22 -24.98
N TYR A 346 -38.57 13.51 -26.02
CA TYR A 346 -39.04 14.09 -27.30
C TYR A 346 -38.63 13.30 -28.55
N ALA A 347 -38.02 12.11 -28.41
CA ALA A 347 -37.47 11.36 -29.53
C ALA A 347 -38.35 10.19 -30.04
N GLY A 348 -39.63 10.12 -29.66
CA GLY A 348 -40.49 9.04 -30.15
C GLY A 348 -41.96 9.22 -29.82
N ASP A 349 -42.63 10.17 -30.48
CA ASP A 349 -43.96 9.91 -31.05
C ASP A 349 -44.36 11.00 -32.06
N ARG A 350 -44.00 10.80 -33.33
CA ARG A 350 -44.67 11.43 -34.49
C ARG A 350 -44.69 10.44 -35.65
N SER A 351 -45.45 9.37 -35.47
CA SER A 351 -46.02 8.63 -36.58
C SER A 351 -47.37 8.07 -36.18
N THR A 352 -48.31 8.95 -35.81
CA THR A 352 -49.73 8.63 -35.89
C THR A 352 -50.18 8.88 -37.33
N THR A 353 -50.35 7.77 -38.04
CA THR A 353 -51.28 7.60 -39.16
C THR A 353 -52.61 8.29 -38.90
N ASN A 354 -53.22 8.85 -39.96
CA ASN A 354 -54.65 8.82 -40.26
C ASN A 354 -54.96 9.70 -41.49
N PRO A 355 -56.06 9.44 -42.21
CA PRO A 355 -56.63 8.17 -42.68
C PRO A 355 -56.37 7.95 -44.19
#